data_AF-A0A3N4JAX0-F1
#
_entry.id   AF-A0A3N4JAX0-F1
#
_cell.length_a   1.000
_cell.length_b   1.000
_cell.length_c   1.000
_cell.angle_alpha   90.00
_cell.angle_beta   90.00
_cell.angle_gamma   90.00
#
_symmetry.space_group_name_H-M   'P 1'
#
loop_
_entity.id
_entity.type
_entity.pdbx_description
1 polymer ?
#
loop_
_entity_poly.entity_id
_entity_poly.type
_entity_poly.pdbx_seq_one_letter_code
_entity_poly.pdbx_strand_id
1 'polypeptide(L)'
;MNIQTDLHLHIPVPHYSGSTLSQCSASIANIPHIHLGHLGGADDFKVFILFPHLMDRQWKTNYLFDAELEHFIDNIFIPAIHQHCPPNVIQHLPAYLEMAKHFCLAASVESLT
;
A
#
# COMPACT_ATOMS: atom_id res chain seq x y z
N MET A 1 -8.09 -5.26 -1.04
CA MET A 1 -7.85 -6.50 -1.82
C MET A 1 -6.41 -6.93 -1.59
N ASN A 2 -6.14 -8.22 -1.43
CA ASN A 2 -4.83 -8.77 -1.09
C ASN A 2 -4.33 -9.68 -2.22
N ILE A 3 -3.02 -9.72 -2.47
CA ILE A 3 -2.40 -10.67 -3.41
C ILE A 3 -2.39 -12.06 -2.77
N GLN A 4 -3.09 -13.01 -3.40
CA GLN A 4 -3.24 -14.38 -2.89
C GLN A 4 -2.46 -15.41 -3.70
N THR A 5 -1.99 -15.04 -4.89
CA THR A 5 -1.29 -15.94 -5.81
C THR A 5 0.17 -15.54 -5.90
N ASP A 6 1.04 -16.54 -5.82
CA ASP A 6 2.47 -16.32 -6.01
C ASP A 6 2.74 -16.09 -7.48
N LEU A 7 3.09 -14.85 -7.83
CA LEU A 7 3.81 -14.58 -9.07
C LEU A 7 5.26 -14.94 -8.78
N HIS A 8 5.88 -15.82 -9.58
CA HIS A 8 7.29 -16.23 -9.43
C HIS A 8 8.29 -15.09 -9.73
N LEU A 9 8.13 -13.96 -9.03
CA LEU A 9 8.96 -12.79 -9.07
C LEU A 9 9.97 -12.87 -7.93
N HIS A 10 11.25 -12.74 -8.28
CA HIS A 10 12.30 -12.68 -7.29
C HIS A 10 12.40 -11.25 -6.75
N ILE A 11 11.79 -11.00 -5.58
CA ILE A 11 11.86 -9.69 -4.92
C ILE A 11 12.94 -9.74 -3.84
N PRO A 12 13.98 -8.89 -3.91
CA PRO A 12 15.02 -8.86 -2.90
C PRO A 12 14.48 -8.26 -1.61
N VAL A 13 14.52 -9.04 -0.54
CA VAL A 13 14.12 -8.62 0.81
C VAL A 13 15.36 -8.55 1.69
N PRO A 14 15.60 -7.44 2.40
CA PRO A 14 16.68 -7.37 3.39
C PRO A 14 16.41 -8.35 4.53
N HIS A 15 17.44 -9.07 4.95
CA HIS A 15 17.42 -9.97 6.08
C HIS A 15 18.56 -9.64 7.03
N TYR A 16 18.19 -9.23 8.24
CA TYR A 16 19.12 -8.95 9.31
C TYR A 16 19.30 -10.22 10.16
N SER A 17 20.53 -10.73 10.20
CA SER A 17 20.94 -11.79 11.12
C SER A 17 22.06 -11.23 12.00
N GLY A 18 21.68 -10.74 13.19
CA GLY A 18 22.59 -9.99 14.06
C GLY A 18 23.08 -8.70 13.37
N SER A 19 24.39 -8.58 13.17
CA SER A 19 25.04 -7.45 12.47
C SER A 19 25.18 -7.62 10.95
N THR A 20 24.74 -8.76 10.39
CA THR A 20 24.93 -9.06 8.97
C THR A 20 23.64 -8.82 8.19
N LEU A 21 23.72 -7.98 7.14
CA LEU A 21 22.65 -7.80 6.17
C LEU A 21 22.83 -8.79 5.02
N SER A 22 21.82 -9.61 4.77
CA SER A 22 21.75 -10.53 3.63
C SER A 22 20.49 -10.26 2.82
N GLN A 23 20.46 -10.63 1.54
CA GLN A 23 19.25 -10.54 0.72
C GLN A 23 18.61 -11.92 0.59
N CYS A 24 17.29 -11.99 0.73
CA CYS A 24 16.51 -13.22 0.58
C CYS A 24 15.39 -13.02 -0.46
N SER A 25 15.02 -14.09 -1.16
CA SER A 25 13.80 -14.10 -1.97
C SER A 25 12.57 -14.27 -1.08
N ALA A 26 11.52 -13.53 -1.36
CA ALA A 26 10.19 -13.81 -0.84
C ALA A 26 9.16 -13.88 -1.96
N SER A 27 8.13 -14.69 -1.78
CA SER A 27 6.91 -14.65 -2.60
C SER A 27 6.25 -13.29 -2.45
N ILE A 28 5.75 -12.72 -3.55
CA ILE A 28 5.02 -11.45 -3.55
C ILE A 28 3.79 -11.48 -2.65
N ALA A 29 3.15 -12.65 -2.50
CA ALA A 29 2.00 -12.83 -1.62
C ALA A 29 2.37 -12.67 -0.13
N ASN A 30 3.64 -12.84 0.23
CA ASN A 30 4.12 -12.71 1.62
C ASN A 30 4.66 -11.31 1.93
N ILE A 31 4.82 -10.46 0.92
CA ILE A 31 5.39 -9.12 1.11
C ILE A 31 4.27 -8.16 1.54
N PRO A 32 4.47 -7.35 2.59
CA PRO A 32 3.49 -6.34 2.97
C PRO A 32 3.15 -5.42 1.81
N HIS A 33 1.87 -5.19 1.55
CA HIS A 33 1.45 -4.38 0.41
C HIS A 33 0.09 -3.70 0.60
N ILE A 34 -0.13 -2.67 -0.21
CA ILE A 34 -1.43 -2.00 -0.35
C ILE A 34 -1.92 -2.12 -1.79
N HIS A 35 -3.24 -2.27 -1.94
CA HIS A 35 -3.91 -2.17 -3.23
C HIS A 35 -4.26 -0.72 -3.50
N LEU A 36 -3.58 -0.10 -4.46
CA LEU A 36 -3.77 1.31 -4.81
C LEU A 36 -5.07 1.52 -5.60
N GLY A 37 -5.40 0.58 -6.49
CA GLY A 37 -6.58 0.68 -7.33
C GLY A 37 -6.47 -0.14 -8.61
N HIS A 38 -7.43 0.06 -9.50
CA HIS A 38 -7.43 -0.51 -10.85
C HIS A 38 -7.10 0.54 -11.91
N LEU A 39 -6.53 0.11 -13.02
CA LEU A 39 -6.44 0.88 -14.25
C LEU A 39 -7.42 0.25 -15.23
N GLY A 40 -8.55 0.93 -15.44
CA GLY A 40 -9.59 0.49 -16.37
C GLY A 40 -9.17 0.68 -17.83
N GLY A 41 -9.68 -0.18 -18.71
CA GLY A 41 -9.37 -0.18 -20.15
C GLY A 41 -9.85 -1.46 -20.84
N ALA A 42 -9.12 -1.91 -21.87
CA ALA A 42 -9.37 -3.19 -22.54
C ALA A 42 -9.09 -4.39 -21.62
N ASP A 43 -8.18 -4.22 -20.66
CA ASP A 43 -7.83 -5.17 -19.62
C ASP A 43 -7.95 -4.50 -18.23
N ASP A 44 -8.38 -5.25 -17.22
CA ASP A 44 -8.47 -4.77 -15.82
C ASP A 44 -7.15 -5.03 -15.09
N PHE A 45 -6.30 -3.99 -14.99
CA PHE A 45 -5.04 -4.09 -14.28
C PHE A 45 -5.17 -3.61 -12.84
N LYS A 46 -4.70 -4.43 -11.89
CA LYS A 46 -4.62 -4.06 -10.47
C LYS A 46 -3.25 -3.51 -10.15
N VAL A 47 -3.21 -2.38 -9.46
CA VAL A 47 -1.97 -1.71 -9.04
C VAL A 47 -1.76 -1.95 -7.55
N PHE A 48 -0.59 -2.48 -7.21
CA PHE A 48 -0.17 -2.73 -5.84
C PHE A 48 1.15 -2.01 -5.54
N ILE A 49 1.30 -1.53 -4.30
CA ILE A 49 2.56 -0.99 -3.79
C ILE A 49 3.09 -1.97 -2.74
N LEU A 50 4.32 -2.44 -2.94
CA LEU A 50 4.98 -3.44 -2.10
C LEU A 50 5.95 -2.77 -1.12
N PHE A 51 6.07 -3.33 0.08
CA PHE A 51 6.97 -2.87 1.14
C PHE A 51 7.90 -4.01 1.61
N PRO A 52 8.89 -4.43 0.78
CA PRO A 52 9.78 -5.54 1.10
C PRO A 52 10.53 -5.38 2.43
N HIS A 53 10.84 -4.14 2.81
CA HIS A 53 11.61 -3.83 4.02
C HIS A 53 10.80 -3.92 5.32
N LEU A 54 9.46 -3.99 5.23
CA LEU A 54 8.57 -4.19 6.36
C LEU A 54 8.27 -5.68 6.60
N MET A 55 8.83 -6.57 5.77
CA MET A 55 8.61 -8.00 5.91
C MET A 55 9.39 -8.54 7.12
N ASP A 56 8.68 -8.84 8.20
CA ASP A 56 9.21 -9.60 9.33
C ASP A 56 8.94 -11.10 9.13
N ARG A 57 9.94 -11.95 9.37
CA ARG A 57 9.75 -13.42 9.36
C ARG A 57 8.96 -13.92 10.57
N GLN A 58 8.95 -13.17 11.67
CA GLN A 58 8.21 -13.52 12.87
C GLN A 58 6.70 -13.23 12.71
N TRP A 59 6.35 -12.21 11.94
CA TRP A 59 4.97 -11.83 11.68
C TRP A 59 4.48 -12.39 10.34
N LYS A 60 3.43 -13.22 10.38
CA LYS A 60 2.87 -13.89 9.19
C LYS A 60 1.84 -13.03 8.47
N THR A 61 1.94 -11.71 8.55
CA THR A 61 0.98 -10.79 7.92
C THR A 61 1.62 -10.07 6.75
N ASN A 62 0.91 -10.02 5.63
CA ASN A 62 1.26 -9.23 4.45
C ASN A 62 0.49 -7.89 4.42
N TYR A 63 -0.02 -7.46 5.57
CA TYR A 63 -0.67 -6.17 5.77
C TYR A 63 0.29 -5.22 6.48
N LEU A 64 0.11 -3.93 6.22
CA LEU A 64 0.74 -2.87 6.99
C LEU A 64 -0.02 -2.69 8.30
N PHE A 65 0.68 -2.35 9.38
CA PHE A 65 0.05 -1.84 10.60
C PHE A 65 -0.52 -0.44 10.35
N ASP A 66 -1.51 -0.04 11.15
CA ASP A 66 -2.17 1.27 11.01
C ASP A 66 -1.17 2.42 11.02
N ALA A 67 -0.17 2.38 11.91
CA ALA A 67 0.88 3.41 11.99
C ALA A 67 1.79 3.45 10.75
N GLU A 68 2.08 2.30 10.13
CA GLU A 68 2.89 2.22 8.91
C GLU A 68 2.12 2.78 7.71
N LEU A 69 0.82 2.44 7.64
CA LEU A 69 -0.06 2.94 6.59
C LEU A 69 -0.26 4.46 6.71
N GLU A 70 -0.53 4.96 7.92
CA GLU A 70 -0.65 6.40 8.21
C GLU A 70 0.63 7.13 7.83
N HIS A 71 1.79 6.63 8.26
CA HIS A 71 3.07 7.23 7.92
C HIS A 71 3.29 7.30 6.40
N PHE A 72 3.05 6.20 5.69
CA PHE A 72 3.19 6.15 4.24
C PHE A 72 2.23 7.12 3.53
N ILE A 73 0.96 7.13 3.90
CA ILE A 73 -0.03 7.98 3.23
C ILE A 73 0.26 9.45 3.45
N ASP A 74 0.47 9.86 4.70
CA ASP A 74 0.54 11.27 5.07
C ASP A 74 1.89 11.90 4.75
N ASN A 75 2.98 11.14 4.89
CA ASN A 75 4.34 11.69 4.74
C ASN A 75 5.00 11.36 3.40
N ILE A 76 4.46 10.41 2.63
CA ILE A 76 5.06 9.98 1.36
C ILE A 76 4.07 10.13 0.21
N PHE A 77 2.93 9.44 0.27
CA PHE A 77 2.01 9.34 -0.85
C PHE A 77 1.33 10.67 -1.18
N ILE A 78 0.66 11.30 -0.20
CA ILE A 78 -0.03 12.57 -0.41
C ILE A 78 0.95 13.66 -0.85
N PRO A 79 2.10 13.88 -0.19
CA PRO A 79 3.10 14.84 -0.66
C PRO A 79 3.55 14.61 -2.10
N ALA A 80 3.77 13.35 -2.51
CA ALA A 80 4.16 13.02 -3.89
C ALA A 80 3.04 13.38 -4.89
N ILE A 81 1.78 13.11 -4.55
CA ILE A 81 0.63 13.51 -5.37
C ILE A 81 0.55 15.03 -5.50
N HIS A 82 0.71 15.77 -4.40
CA HIS A 82 0.71 17.24 -4.43
C HIS A 82 1.82 17.83 -5.30
N GLN A 83 2.98 17.16 -5.40
CA GLN A 83 4.11 17.60 -6.22
C GLN A 83 3.94 17.32 -7.71
N HIS A 84 3.24 16.24 -8.07
CA HIS A 84 3.23 15.72 -9.45
C HIS A 84 1.87 15.82 -10.15
N CYS A 85 0.77 15.98 -9.41
CA CYS A 85 -0.56 16.03 -9.99
C CYS A 85 -1.07 17.47 -10.16
N PRO A 86 -1.93 17.72 -11.17
CA PRO A 86 -2.50 19.05 -11.37
C PRO A 86 -3.54 19.40 -10.28
N PRO A 87 -3.78 20.69 -10.02
CA PRO A 87 -4.68 21.14 -8.94
C PRO A 87 -6.11 20.60 -9.02
N ASN A 88 -6.61 20.37 -10.24
CA ASN A 88 -7.94 19.81 -10.46
C ASN A 88 -8.07 18.35 -9.99
N VAL A 89 -6.96 17.61 -9.89
CA VAL A 89 -6.94 16.27 -9.29
C VAL A 89 -6.82 16.39 -7.77
N ILE A 90 -5.92 17.25 -7.29
CA ILE A 90 -5.61 17.43 -5.86
C ILE A 90 -6.84 17.86 -5.05
N GLN A 91 -7.67 18.77 -5.57
CA GLN A 91 -8.82 19.32 -4.84
C GLN A 91 -9.87 18.28 -4.40
N HIS A 92 -9.85 17.08 -4.99
CA HIS A 92 -10.77 15.99 -4.67
C HIS A 92 -10.16 14.94 -3.74
N LEU A 93 -8.90 15.09 -3.36
CA LEU A 93 -8.20 14.13 -2.51
C LEU A 93 -8.28 14.52 -1.03
N PRO A 94 -8.33 13.52 -0.13
CA PRO A 94 -8.21 13.76 1.30
C PRO A 94 -6.82 14.32 1.62
N ALA A 95 -6.75 15.18 2.63
CA ALA A 95 -5.48 15.80 3.06
C ALA A 95 -4.58 14.87 3.89
N TYR A 96 -5.15 13.84 4.51
CA TYR A 96 -4.47 12.83 5.34
C TYR A 96 -5.34 11.57 5.48
N LEU A 97 -4.77 10.48 5.98
CA LEU A 97 -5.41 9.16 6.05
C LEU A 97 -6.70 9.16 6.88
N GLU A 98 -6.70 9.79 8.06
CA GLU A 98 -7.91 9.85 8.91
C GLU A 98 -9.07 10.58 8.22
N MET A 99 -8.80 11.65 7.47
CA MET A 99 -9.83 12.33 6.67
C MET A 99 -10.41 11.40 5.60
N ALA A 100 -9.56 10.60 4.95
CA ALA A 100 -10.00 9.59 3.99
C ALA A 100 -10.92 8.54 4.64
N LYS A 101 -10.57 8.06 5.84
CA LYS A 101 -11.40 7.12 6.61
C LYS A 101 -12.78 7.71 6.91
N HIS A 102 -12.84 8.97 7.34
CA HIS A 102 -14.13 9.65 7.58
C HIS A 102 -14.99 9.79 6.33
N PHE A 103 -14.39 10.10 5.17
CA PHE A 103 -15.12 10.14 3.89
C PHE A 103 -15.68 8.77 3.51
N CYS A 104 -14.90 7.70 3.68
CA CYS A 104 -15.38 6.34 3.44
C CYS A 104 -16.54 5.95 4.38
N LEU A 105 -16.44 6.31 5.65
CA LEU A 105 -17.50 6.05 6.64
C LEU A 105 -18.79 6.80 6.29
N ALA A 106 -18.69 8.08 5.93
CA ALA A 106 -19.85 8.87 5.52
C ALA A 106 -20.54 8.28 4.28
N ALA A 107 -19.76 7.98 3.22
CA ALA A 107 -20.29 7.37 1.99
C ALA A 107 -20.95 6.00 2.24
N SER A 108 -20.38 5.20 3.17
CA SER A 108 -20.96 3.92 3.55
C SER A 108 -22.29 4.07 4.29
N VAL A 109 -22.47 5.13 5.08
CA VAL A 109 -23.73 5.41 5.78
C VAL A 109 -24.80 5.92 4.80
N GLU A 110 -24.44 6.80 3.87
CA GLU A 110 -25.35 7.33 2.85
C GLU A 110 -25.88 6.23 1.91
N SER A 111 -25.08 5.20 1.64
CA SER A 111 -25.51 4.07 0.81
C SER A 111 -26.60 3.20 1.46
N LEU A 112 -26.87 3.38 2.76
CA LEU A 112 -27.86 2.63 3.52
C LEU A 112 -29.19 3.38 3.72
N THR A 113 -29.26 4.67 3.34
CA THR A 113 -30.44 5.54 3.45
C THR A 113 -31.13 5.74 2.11
#